data_AF-D8J6P1-F1
#
_entry.id   AF-D8J6P1-F1
#
_cell.length_a   1.000
_cell.length_b   1.000
_cell.length_c   1.000
_cell.angle_alpha   90.00
_cell.angle_beta   90.00
_cell.angle_gamma   90.00
#
_symmetry.space_group_name_H-M   'P 1'
#
loop_
_entity.id
_entity.type
_entity.pdbx_description
1 polymer ?
#
loop_
_entity_poly.entity_id
_entity_poly.type
_entity_poly.pdbx_seq_one_letter_code
_entity_poly.pdbx_strand_id
1 'polypeptide(L)'
;MADQRTGDLRQVIYADSQTVLIRDETNATTLIPRRTFGNELGTRYRARHEATPQIDGGQYEQLRTSLAEYNDQDGRKAQHKADALREALDLLAGTTADEPKRTGDQEQTDDQEIEFEEIPGIGPRTASNLRRQGFVTVTSINTASDDVLRAIPGIGPDALAKIRAFVAEQP
;
A
#
# COMPACT_ATOMS: atom_id res chain seq x y z
N MET A 1 -14.58 -12.09 -16.90
CA MET A 1 -13.50 -12.79 -17.64
C MET A 1 -12.89 -13.85 -16.75
N ALA A 2 -12.28 -14.88 -17.31
CA ALA A 2 -11.53 -15.88 -16.54
C ALA A 2 -10.02 -15.70 -16.79
N ASP A 3 -9.21 -15.70 -15.72
CA ASP A 3 -7.75 -15.79 -15.83
C ASP A 3 -7.37 -17.27 -16.01
N GLN A 4 -6.81 -17.60 -17.17
CA GLN A 4 -6.45 -18.98 -17.52
C GLN A 4 -5.30 -19.54 -16.69
N ARG A 5 -4.51 -18.68 -16.03
CA ARG A 5 -3.34 -19.10 -15.24
C ARG A 5 -3.73 -19.58 -13.85
N THR A 6 -4.72 -18.95 -13.24
CA THR A 6 -5.16 -19.24 -11.87
C THR A 6 -6.53 -19.90 -11.82
N GLY A 7 -7.34 -19.77 -12.87
CA GLY A 7 -8.74 -20.22 -12.91
C GLY A 7 -9.72 -19.17 -12.38
N ASP A 8 -9.21 -18.10 -11.78
CA ASP A 8 -10.01 -17.12 -11.05
C ASP A 8 -10.89 -16.27 -11.97
N LEU A 9 -12.04 -15.88 -11.42
CA LEU A 9 -12.92 -14.94 -12.08
C LEU A 9 -12.42 -13.52 -11.86
N ARG A 10 -12.35 -12.78 -12.95
CA ARG A 10 -11.91 -11.39 -12.99
C ARG A 10 -12.92 -10.52 -13.73
N GLN A 11 -13.13 -9.29 -13.31
CA GLN A 11 -14.08 -8.35 -13.88
C GLN A 11 -13.35 -7.06 -14.22
N VAL A 12 -13.47 -6.57 -15.46
CA VAL A 12 -13.08 -5.18 -15.74
C VAL A 12 -14.08 -4.29 -15.04
N ILE A 13 -13.60 -3.47 -14.13
CA ILE A 13 -14.42 -2.44 -13.47
C ILE A 13 -14.12 -1.06 -14.06
N TYR A 14 -12.94 -0.87 -14.66
CA TYR A 14 -12.56 0.35 -15.36
C TYR A 14 -11.63 0.04 -16.52
N ALA A 15 -11.81 0.74 -17.64
CA ALA A 15 -10.88 0.69 -18.75
C ALA A 15 -10.87 2.03 -19.49
N ASP A 16 -9.68 2.56 -19.73
CA ASP A 16 -9.47 3.69 -20.62
C ASP A 16 -8.41 3.35 -21.69
N SER A 17 -7.87 4.38 -22.35
CA SER A 17 -6.86 4.22 -23.39
C SER A 17 -5.49 3.77 -22.87
N GLN A 18 -5.20 3.92 -21.57
CA GLN A 18 -3.87 3.68 -21.00
C GLN A 18 -3.83 2.58 -19.93
N THR A 19 -4.94 2.32 -19.26
CA THR A 19 -5.06 1.49 -18.06
C THR A 19 -6.38 0.72 -18.01
N VAL A 20 -6.36 -0.41 -17.32
CA VAL A 20 -7.51 -1.28 -17.06
C VAL A 20 -7.44 -1.71 -15.60
N LEU A 21 -8.50 -1.45 -14.82
CA LEU A 21 -8.65 -2.02 -13.49
C LEU A 21 -9.51 -3.28 -13.57
N ILE A 22 -8.97 -4.34 -12.99
CA ILE A 22 -9.57 -5.65 -12.97
C ILE A 22 -9.77 -6.07 -11.52
N ARG A 23 -11.01 -6.36 -11.14
CA ARG A 23 -11.34 -6.93 -9.84
C ARG A 23 -11.39 -8.45 -9.92
N ASP A 24 -10.80 -9.17 -8.98
CA ASP A 24 -10.95 -10.63 -8.89
C ASP A 24 -12.13 -11.03 -7.98
N GLU A 25 -12.34 -12.35 -7.82
CA GLU A 25 -13.41 -12.91 -6.99
C GLU A 25 -13.26 -12.63 -5.49
N THR A 26 -12.03 -12.31 -5.03
CA THR A 26 -11.75 -11.90 -3.65
C THR A 26 -12.00 -10.42 -3.41
N ASN A 27 -12.50 -9.69 -4.43
CA ASN A 27 -12.61 -8.24 -4.51
C ASN A 27 -11.29 -7.47 -4.57
N ALA A 28 -10.14 -8.15 -4.73
CA ALA A 28 -8.88 -7.45 -4.93
C ALA A 28 -8.84 -6.83 -6.34
N THR A 29 -8.30 -5.61 -6.46
CA THR A 29 -8.41 -4.80 -7.69
C THR A 29 -7.06 -4.50 -8.30
N THR A 30 -6.69 -5.17 -9.39
CA THR A 30 -5.43 -5.03 -10.14
C THR A 30 -5.49 -3.93 -11.19
N LEU A 31 -4.57 -2.96 -11.13
CA LEU A 31 -4.36 -1.99 -12.21
C LEU A 31 -3.33 -2.53 -13.22
N ILE A 32 -3.74 -2.64 -14.48
CA ILE A 32 -2.92 -3.18 -15.57
C ILE A 32 -2.84 -2.16 -16.71
N PRO A 33 -1.68 -1.91 -17.33
CA PRO A 33 -1.61 -1.07 -18.52
C PRO A 33 -2.50 -1.60 -19.65
N ARG A 34 -3.24 -0.73 -20.33
CA ARG A 34 -4.20 -1.09 -21.39
C ARG A 34 -3.57 -1.87 -22.53
N ARG A 35 -2.31 -1.58 -22.84
CA ARG A 35 -1.51 -2.29 -23.84
C ARG A 35 -1.19 -3.71 -23.41
N THR A 36 -0.74 -3.90 -22.17
CA THR A 36 -0.47 -5.21 -21.58
C THR A 36 -1.75 -6.03 -21.52
N PHE A 37 -2.83 -5.43 -21.02
CA PHE A 37 -4.14 -6.07 -21.00
C PHE A 37 -4.61 -6.46 -22.41
N GLY A 38 -4.39 -5.60 -23.41
CA GLY A 38 -4.66 -5.89 -24.83
C GLY A 38 -3.92 -7.12 -25.36
N ASN A 39 -2.65 -7.28 -25.00
CA ASN A 39 -1.83 -8.41 -25.42
C ASN A 39 -2.20 -9.71 -24.67
N GLU A 40 -2.69 -9.58 -23.44
CA GLU A 40 -3.11 -10.70 -22.58
C GLU A 40 -4.58 -11.12 -22.83
N LEU A 41 -5.36 -10.29 -23.53
CA LEU A 41 -6.71 -10.62 -23.98
C LEU A 41 -6.68 -11.76 -25.00
N GLY A 42 -7.39 -12.85 -24.70
CA GLY A 42 -7.46 -14.05 -25.54
C GLY A 42 -6.41 -15.11 -25.21
N THR A 43 -5.30 -14.75 -24.57
CA THR A 43 -4.26 -15.70 -24.11
C THR A 43 -4.43 -15.99 -22.61
N ARG A 44 -4.41 -14.96 -21.79
CA ARG A 44 -4.58 -15.05 -20.33
C ARG A 44 -6.02 -14.75 -19.91
N TYR A 45 -6.61 -13.71 -20.48
CA TYR A 45 -7.95 -13.27 -20.13
C TYR A 45 -8.95 -13.70 -21.20
N ARG A 46 -9.85 -14.62 -20.85
CA ARG A 46 -10.95 -15.01 -21.75
C ARG A 46 -12.23 -14.27 -21.38
N ALA A 47 -12.74 -13.47 -22.32
CA ALA A 47 -14.03 -12.84 -22.18
C ALA A 47 -15.11 -13.93 -22.06
N ARG A 48 -16.00 -13.79 -21.06
CA ARG A 48 -17.19 -14.64 -20.92
C ARG A 48 -18.34 -13.84 -21.51
N HIS A 49 -19.08 -14.46 -22.42
CA HIS A 49 -20.07 -13.82 -23.29
C HIS A 49 -21.31 -13.25 -22.57
N GLU A 50 -21.38 -13.37 -21.23
CA GLU A 50 -22.57 -13.09 -20.42
C GLU A 50 -22.38 -11.98 -19.38
N ALA A 51 -21.19 -11.37 -19.28
CA ALA A 51 -20.94 -10.29 -18.32
C ALA A 51 -20.93 -8.94 -19.04
N THR A 52 -22.08 -8.25 -19.04
CA THR A 52 -22.14 -6.83 -19.42
C THR A 52 -21.27 -6.04 -18.42
N PRO A 53 -20.17 -5.41 -18.85
CA PRO A 53 -19.29 -4.72 -17.91
C PRO A 53 -19.98 -3.42 -17.47
N GLN A 54 -20.31 -3.34 -16.19
CA GLN A 54 -20.72 -2.10 -15.56
C GLN A 54 -19.44 -1.27 -15.31
N ILE A 55 -19.03 -0.52 -16.34
CA ILE A 55 -17.89 0.39 -16.28
C ILE A 55 -18.43 1.70 -15.74
N ASP A 56 -18.32 1.89 -14.42
CA ASP A 56 -18.63 3.17 -13.79
C ASP A 56 -17.28 3.91 -13.61
N GLY A 57 -17.06 4.97 -14.38
CA GLY A 57 -15.80 5.73 -14.43
C GLY A 57 -15.34 6.28 -13.08
N GLY A 58 -16.27 6.43 -12.13
CA GLY A 58 -16.01 6.54 -10.69
C GLY A 58 -15.05 7.66 -10.25
N GLN A 59 -14.61 7.56 -8.99
CA GLN A 59 -13.74 8.55 -8.33
C GLN A 59 -12.35 8.66 -8.98
N TYR A 60 -11.88 7.63 -9.70
CA TYR A 60 -10.58 7.61 -10.37
C TYR A 60 -10.52 8.57 -11.56
N GLU A 61 -11.58 8.64 -12.37
CA GLU A 61 -11.67 9.55 -13.52
C GLU A 61 -11.76 11.01 -13.08
N GLN A 62 -12.45 11.28 -11.96
CA GLN A 62 -12.52 12.61 -11.34
C GLN A 62 -11.15 13.09 -10.83
N LEU A 63 -10.37 12.21 -10.20
CA LEU A 63 -9.02 12.50 -9.73
C LEU A 63 -8.06 12.77 -10.89
N ARG A 64 -8.14 12.01 -11.98
CA ARG A 64 -7.33 12.25 -13.20
C ARG A 64 -7.68 13.55 -13.91
N THR A 65 -8.97 13.87 -14.02
CA THR A 65 -9.42 15.13 -14.62
C THR A 65 -8.88 16.32 -13.84
N SER A 66 -8.97 16.25 -12.51
CA SER A 66 -8.41 17.26 -11.62
C SER A 66 -6.88 17.36 -11.76
N LEU A 67 -6.18 16.23 -11.89
CA LEU A 67 -4.72 16.23 -12.08
C LEU A 67 -4.29 16.90 -13.39
N ALA A 68 -5.03 16.66 -14.48
CA ALA A 68 -4.77 17.30 -15.76
C ALA A 68 -4.95 18.83 -15.67
N GLU A 69 -6.02 19.28 -15.02
CA GLU A 69 -6.30 20.71 -14.79
C GLU A 69 -5.20 21.40 -13.97
N TYR A 70 -4.70 20.75 -12.92
CA TYR A 70 -3.66 21.34 -12.08
C TYR A 70 -2.25 21.28 -12.70
N ASN A 71 -1.98 20.35 -13.62
CA ASN A 71 -0.71 20.35 -14.36
C ASN A 71 -0.63 21.48 -15.40
N ASP A 72 -1.76 21.92 -15.94
CA ASP A 72 -1.81 23.01 -16.93
C ASP A 72 -1.81 24.40 -16.28
N GLN A 73 -1.99 24.47 -14.95
CA GLN A 73 -1.94 25.71 -14.18
C GLN A 73 -0.52 26.04 -13.72
N ASP A 74 -0.05 27.25 -14.05
CA ASP A 74 1.24 27.75 -13.57
C ASP A 74 1.14 28.31 -12.13
N GLY A 75 2.05 27.85 -11.27
CA GLY A 75 2.23 28.37 -9.91
C GLY A 75 2.47 27.29 -8.85
N ARG A 76 3.22 27.63 -7.78
CA ARG A 76 3.59 26.70 -6.68
C ARG A 76 2.39 25.92 -6.12
N LYS A 77 1.24 26.58 -5.96
CA LYS A 77 0.03 25.95 -5.41
C LYS A 77 -0.61 24.92 -6.34
N ALA A 78 -0.48 25.10 -7.66
CA ALA A 78 -0.98 24.16 -8.64
C ALA A 78 -0.10 22.89 -8.69
N GLN A 79 1.23 23.07 -8.61
CA GLN A 79 2.18 21.97 -8.51
C GLN A 79 1.91 21.09 -7.27
N HIS A 80 1.74 21.68 -6.09
CA HIS A 80 1.42 20.90 -4.88
C HIS A 80 0.10 20.12 -4.99
N LYS A 81 -0.91 20.68 -5.68
CA LYS A 81 -2.18 19.98 -5.90
C LYS A 81 -2.04 18.85 -6.92
N ALA A 82 -1.26 19.06 -7.99
CA ALA A 82 -0.95 18.02 -8.95
C ALA A 82 -0.17 16.87 -8.28
N ASP A 83 0.77 17.18 -7.40
CA ASP A 83 1.53 16.17 -6.67
C ASP A 83 0.64 15.39 -5.68
N ALA A 84 -0.22 16.07 -4.90
CA ALA A 84 -1.18 15.39 -4.03
C ALA A 84 -2.16 14.47 -4.79
N LEU A 85 -2.59 14.89 -5.99
CA LEU A 85 -3.46 14.07 -6.84
C LEU A 85 -2.71 12.89 -7.48
N ARG A 86 -1.42 13.03 -7.78
CA ARG A 86 -0.57 11.91 -8.20
C ARG A 86 -0.42 10.88 -7.07
N GLU A 87 -0.20 11.33 -5.84
CA GLU A 87 -0.11 10.44 -4.69
C GLU A 87 -1.43 9.73 -4.41
N ALA A 88 -2.57 10.44 -4.47
CA ALA A 88 -3.87 9.82 -4.33
C ALA A 88 -4.13 8.74 -5.41
N LEU A 89 -3.69 8.97 -6.64
CA LEU A 89 -3.77 7.97 -7.72
C LEU A 89 -2.82 6.79 -7.52
N ASP A 90 -1.62 7.02 -6.97
CA ASP A 90 -0.65 5.96 -6.66
C ASP A 90 -1.13 5.09 -5.49
N LEU A 91 -1.68 5.69 -4.43
CA LEU A 91 -2.31 4.99 -3.32
C LEU A 91 -3.50 4.13 -3.78
N LEU A 92 -4.32 4.66 -4.69
CA LEU A 92 -5.46 3.95 -5.26
C LEU A 92 -5.04 2.85 -6.25
N ALA A 93 -3.87 2.96 -6.87
CA ALA A 93 -3.28 1.96 -7.76
C ALA A 93 -2.43 0.90 -7.00
N GLY A 94 -1.92 1.25 -5.82
CA GLY A 94 -1.03 0.44 -4.98
C GLY A 94 -1.70 -0.70 -4.21
N THR A 95 -3.04 -0.81 -4.24
CA THR A 95 -3.78 -1.85 -3.52
C THR A 95 -3.60 -3.27 -4.12
N THR A 96 -2.78 -3.44 -5.17
CA THR A 96 -2.52 -4.72 -5.84
C THR A 96 -1.14 -4.82 -6.49
N ALA A 97 -0.10 -4.62 -5.71
CA ALA A 97 1.13 -5.36 -5.93
C ALA A 97 1.78 -5.56 -4.57
N ASP A 98 1.85 -6.82 -4.14
CA ASP A 98 2.56 -7.24 -2.94
C ASP A 98 4.07 -7.06 -3.20
N GLU A 99 4.54 -5.81 -3.06
CA GLU A 99 5.89 -5.45 -2.64
C GLU A 99 5.83 -4.10 -1.91
N PRO A 100 6.53 -3.95 -0.78
CA PRO A 100 6.50 -2.74 0.02
C PRO A 100 7.32 -1.66 -0.69
N LYS A 101 6.65 -0.76 -1.42
CA LYS A 101 7.26 0.52 -1.74
C LYS A 101 7.31 1.34 -0.47
N ARG A 102 8.52 1.46 0.07
CA ARG A 102 8.93 2.54 0.96
C ARG A 102 8.64 3.88 0.27
N THR A 103 7.46 4.40 0.51
CA THR A 103 7.16 5.83 0.45
C THR A 103 6.60 6.09 1.83
N GLY A 104 7.48 6.30 2.82
CA GLY A 104 7.79 7.68 3.13
C GLY A 104 6.56 8.37 3.70
N ASP A 105 5.87 7.71 4.65
CA ASP A 105 5.07 8.39 5.66
C ASP A 105 5.95 9.46 6.29
N GLN A 106 5.90 10.67 5.73
CA GLN A 106 6.24 11.86 6.47
C GLN A 106 4.97 12.31 7.21
N GLU A 107 4.52 11.47 8.15
CA GLU A 107 4.17 12.04 9.44
C GLU A 107 5.52 12.35 10.09
N GLN A 108 5.96 13.60 9.91
CA GLN A 108 7.04 14.17 10.69
C GLN A 108 6.64 14.12 12.16
N THR A 109 6.94 13.03 12.83
CA THR A 109 7.44 13.11 14.20
C THR A 109 8.90 12.70 14.13
N ASP A 110 9.77 13.59 14.58
CA ASP A 110 11.22 13.45 14.64
C ASP A 110 11.60 12.43 15.74
N ASP A 111 10.94 11.28 15.74
CA ASP A 111 11.12 10.24 16.73
C ASP A 111 12.17 9.27 16.21
N GLN A 112 13.32 9.24 16.86
CA GLN A 112 14.43 8.36 16.51
C GLN A 112 13.94 6.94 16.21
N GLU A 113 14.34 6.42 15.04
CA GLU A 113 14.16 5.01 14.69
C GLU A 113 14.94 4.13 15.68
N ILE A 114 14.29 3.08 16.17
CA ILE A 114 14.90 2.14 17.10
C ILE A 114 15.63 1.03 16.33
N GLU A 115 16.92 0.90 16.58
CA GLU A 115 17.70 -0.26 16.16
C GLU A 115 17.41 -1.45 17.07
N PHE A 116 16.29 -2.13 16.84
CA PHE A 116 15.84 -3.25 17.67
C PHE A 116 16.86 -4.39 17.78
N GLU A 117 17.77 -4.53 16.81
CA GLU A 117 18.81 -5.57 16.79
C GLU A 117 19.93 -5.33 17.81
N GLU A 118 20.10 -4.10 18.29
CA GLU A 118 21.03 -3.75 19.38
C GLU A 118 20.48 -4.17 20.76
N ILE A 119 19.18 -4.46 20.85
CA ILE A 119 18.53 -4.82 22.12
C ILE A 119 18.82 -6.30 22.44
N PRO A 120 19.49 -6.61 23.58
CA PRO A 120 19.90 -7.98 23.89
C PRO A 120 18.72 -8.96 24.00
N GLY A 121 18.63 -9.91 23.08
CA GLY A 121 17.55 -10.91 23.02
C GLY A 121 16.46 -10.59 21.99
N ILE A 122 16.61 -9.50 21.23
CA ILE A 122 15.82 -9.23 20.05
C ILE A 122 16.64 -9.61 18.81
N GLY A 123 16.19 -10.64 18.10
CA GLY A 123 16.81 -11.05 16.85
C GLY A 123 16.23 -10.30 15.64
N PRO A 124 16.86 -10.41 14.46
CA PRO A 124 16.42 -9.76 13.22
C PRO A 124 14.98 -10.16 12.83
N ARG A 125 14.56 -11.37 13.18
CA ARG A 125 13.19 -11.85 12.96
C ARG A 125 12.17 -11.12 13.81
N THR A 126 12.47 -10.86 15.08
CA THR A 126 11.61 -10.13 16.01
C THR A 126 11.59 -8.65 15.67
N ALA A 127 12.75 -8.06 15.37
CA ALA A 127 12.87 -6.68 14.86
C ALA A 127 12.05 -6.46 13.58
N SER A 128 12.12 -7.41 12.63
CA SER A 128 11.31 -7.37 11.41
C SER A 128 9.81 -7.46 11.69
N ASN A 129 9.40 -8.19 12.73
CA ASN A 129 7.98 -8.27 13.11
C ASN A 129 7.48 -6.96 13.72
N LEU A 130 8.29 -6.29 14.55
CA LEU A 130 7.99 -4.98 15.11
C LEU A 130 7.80 -3.94 14.01
N ARG A 131 8.77 -3.86 13.08
CA ARG A 131 8.71 -2.95 11.93
C ARG A 131 7.49 -3.21 11.04
N ARG A 132 7.13 -4.47 10.80
CA ARG A 132 5.93 -4.85 10.03
C ARG A 132 4.62 -4.44 10.69
N GLN A 133 4.61 -4.30 12.02
CA GLN A 133 3.45 -3.84 12.79
C GLN A 133 3.44 -2.30 12.95
N GLY A 134 4.38 -1.59 12.31
CA GLY A 134 4.48 -0.13 12.41
C GLY A 134 5.23 0.37 13.64
N PHE A 135 5.78 -0.52 14.47
CA PHE A 135 6.60 -0.13 15.62
C PHE A 135 8.04 0.09 15.17
N VAL A 136 8.32 1.32 14.74
CA VAL A 136 9.63 1.70 14.20
C VAL A 136 10.33 2.73 15.10
N THR A 137 9.57 3.57 15.81
CA THR A 137 10.11 4.70 16.58
C THR A 137 9.88 4.57 18.09
N VAL A 138 10.64 5.36 18.87
CA VAL A 138 10.50 5.54 20.33
C VAL A 138 9.06 5.83 20.72
N THR A 139 8.43 6.77 20.04
CA THR A 139 7.04 7.18 20.32
C THR A 139 6.04 6.08 20.00
N SER A 140 6.20 5.35 18.89
CA SER A 140 5.32 4.21 18.58
C SER A 140 5.37 3.13 19.67
N ILE A 141 6.56 2.85 20.21
CA ILE A 141 6.71 1.90 21.31
C ILE A 141 6.11 2.45 22.61
N ASN A 142 6.39 3.71 22.96
CA ASN A 142 5.88 4.34 24.19
C ASN A 142 4.35 4.46 24.21
N THR A 143 3.73 4.74 23.06
CA THR A 143 2.27 4.84 22.92
C THR A 143 1.57 3.49 22.83
N ALA A 144 2.26 2.44 22.35
CA ALA A 144 1.73 1.09 22.32
C ALA A 144 1.49 0.54 23.74
N SER A 145 0.45 -0.26 23.91
CA SER A 145 0.24 -1.00 25.16
C SER A 145 1.10 -2.27 25.21
N ASP A 146 1.41 -2.72 26.42
CA ASP A 146 2.22 -3.93 26.64
C ASP A 146 1.58 -5.17 26.01
N ASP A 147 0.25 -5.28 26.01
CA ASP A 147 -0.47 -6.38 25.38
C ASP A 147 -0.28 -6.40 23.86
N VAL A 148 -0.29 -5.23 23.22
CA VAL A 148 -0.07 -5.09 21.77
C VAL A 148 1.35 -5.52 21.40
N LEU A 149 2.34 -5.09 22.17
CA LEU A 149 3.73 -5.49 21.94
C LEU A 149 3.94 -6.99 22.19
N ARG A 150 3.29 -7.58 23.20
CA ARG A 150 3.37 -9.02 23.50
C ARG A 150 2.62 -9.91 22.51
N ALA A 151 1.64 -9.36 21.79
CA ALA A 151 0.98 -10.08 20.71
C ALA A 151 1.93 -10.39 19.53
N ILE A 152 3.09 -9.71 19.47
CA ILE A 152 4.07 -9.89 18.40
C ILE A 152 4.85 -11.20 18.61
N PRO A 153 4.88 -12.10 17.60
CA PRO A 153 5.64 -13.34 17.70
C PRO A 153 7.13 -13.07 17.94
N GLY A 154 7.64 -13.63 19.04
CA GLY A 154 9.02 -13.43 19.47
C GLY A 154 9.22 -12.36 20.55
N ILE A 155 8.15 -11.71 21.02
CA ILE A 155 8.19 -10.77 22.15
C ILE A 155 7.61 -11.43 23.39
N GLY A 156 8.51 -11.93 24.24
CA GLY A 156 8.20 -12.38 25.59
C GLY A 156 8.21 -11.23 26.62
N PRO A 157 7.84 -11.49 27.88
CA PRO A 157 7.89 -10.50 28.96
C PRO A 157 9.29 -9.90 29.17
N ASP A 158 10.34 -10.72 29.07
CA ASP A 158 11.73 -10.25 29.21
C ASP A 158 12.17 -9.37 28.04
N ALA A 159 11.75 -9.72 26.83
CA ALA A 159 12.04 -8.96 25.61
C ALA A 159 11.34 -7.60 25.65
N LEU A 160 10.07 -7.58 26.07
CA LEU A 160 9.30 -6.35 26.25
C LEU A 160 9.95 -5.42 27.27
N ALA A 161 10.35 -5.93 28.44
CA ALA A 161 10.99 -5.13 29.48
C ALA A 161 12.27 -4.44 28.98
N LYS A 162 13.08 -5.16 28.19
CA LYS A 162 14.30 -4.62 27.58
C LYS A 162 14.02 -3.58 26.51
N ILE A 163 13.00 -3.80 25.68
CA ILE A 163 12.56 -2.79 24.70
C ILE A 163 12.14 -1.52 25.44
N ARG A 164 11.27 -1.62 26.46
CA ARG A 164 10.84 -0.47 27.26
C ARG A 164 12.00 0.27 27.92
N ALA A 165 12.97 -0.47 28.47
CA ALA A 165 14.17 0.12 29.07
C ALA A 165 15.03 0.86 28.03
N PHE A 166 15.28 0.23 26.88
CA PHE A 166 16.05 0.82 25.78
C PHE A 166 15.40 2.10 25.26
N VAL A 167 14.07 2.09 25.09
CA VAL A 167 13.31 3.28 24.65
C VAL A 167 13.34 4.40 25.69
N ALA A 168 13.35 4.09 26.99
CA ALA A 168 13.44 5.09 28.05
C ALA A 168 14.84 5.73 28.18
N GLU A 169 15.89 5.09 27.64
CA GLU A 169 17.26 5.63 27.60
C GLU A 169 17.53 6.52 26.39
N GLN A 170 16.66 6.48 25.37
CA GLN A 170 16.72 7.36 24.20
C GLN A 170 15.98 8.68 24.53
N PRO A 171 16.66 9.85 24.48
CA PRO A 171 16.12 11.14 24.91
C PRO A 171 15.12 11.78 23.94
#